data_AF-A0A957RKL4-F1
#
_entry.id   AF-A0A957RKL4-F1
#
_cell.length_a   1.000
_cell.length_b   1.000
_cell.length_c   1.000
_cell.angle_alpha   90.00
_cell.angle_beta   90.00
_cell.angle_gamma   90.00
#
_symmetry.space_group_name_H-M   'P 1'
#
loop_
_entity.id
_entity.type
_entity.pdbx_description
1 polymer ?
#
loop_
_entity_poly.entity_id
_entity_poly.type
_entity_poly.pdbx_seq_one_letter_code
_entity_poly.pdbx_strand_id
1 'polypeptide(L)'
;LSGVTTRLESHSAFAGTLRAEGTGVSAQKVRFAIVQVFLSFLLSAVPTAALAALIFLWLQAATLAVWPRLLVALGYGLATPAFAYANTFYGHQPAAFLLFAAFFLLARAQARIGAGRALLVGFLLGYAFVTEYPVALMVVPIGLYALHGFWRRRQLAPLFWLATGGLVVAAGWMWYNTTIFGGPLELGYSRSELWTDQHHTGFMSLTLPTLDAAWGISFSPFRGLFLLAPWLLLAVPGFVLWWRERHLRAEWWLSLAIVLLIFLFNASSAMWWGGFAVGPRYLLPMLPFFVLPTTFVFVKWGAALWFRVVAGIAFLWSFLAVWSMTLAEQAFPSDALRNPWLEHVVPNWAAGNIARNAGTVLGLEGWFALLPLLAGCAAIGAVWLYFARKTERPGAQLSG
;
A
#
# COMPACT_ATOMS: atom_id res chain seq x y z
N LEU A 1 -29.79 10.40 10.50
CA LEU A 1 -29.50 10.06 9.09
C LEU A 1 -30.34 10.91 8.14
N SER A 2 -31.67 10.97 8.28
CA SER A 2 -32.55 11.83 7.47
C SER A 2 -32.06 13.27 7.34
N GLY A 3 -31.75 13.95 8.46
CA GLY A 3 -31.22 15.32 8.41
C GLY A 3 -29.85 15.48 7.72
N VAL A 4 -29.00 14.44 7.72
CA VAL A 4 -27.72 14.45 6.99
C VAL A 4 -27.98 14.27 5.50
N THR A 5 -28.90 13.38 5.12
CA THR A 5 -29.30 13.16 3.73
C THR A 5 -29.90 14.42 3.12
N THR A 6 -30.87 15.05 3.79
CA THR A 6 -31.47 16.32 3.34
C THR A 6 -30.42 17.43 3.21
N ARG A 7 -29.47 17.50 4.16
CA ARG A 7 -28.37 18.47 4.10
C ARG A 7 -27.46 18.25 2.89
N LEU A 8 -27.07 17.00 2.62
CA LEU A 8 -26.23 16.67 1.46
C LEU A 8 -26.94 16.91 0.13
N GLU A 9 -28.24 16.60 0.05
CA GLU A 9 -29.08 16.89 -1.13
C GLU A 9 -29.19 18.38 -1.42
N SER A 10 -29.27 19.21 -0.36
CA SER A 10 -29.37 20.67 -0.50
C SER A 10 -28.04 21.37 -0.82
N HIS A 11 -26.90 20.68 -0.73
CA HIS A 11 -25.58 21.27 -0.96
C HIS A 11 -25.16 21.16 -2.43
N SER A 12 -25.00 22.32 -3.09
CA SER A 12 -24.50 22.42 -4.48
C SER A 12 -23.14 21.74 -4.66
N ALA A 13 -22.25 21.87 -3.68
CA ALA A 13 -20.95 21.20 -3.65
C ALA A 13 -21.02 19.68 -3.76
N PHE A 14 -22.00 19.07 -3.10
CA PHE A 14 -22.19 17.63 -3.17
C PHE A 14 -22.86 17.23 -4.49
N ALA A 15 -23.89 17.97 -4.91
CA ALA A 15 -24.60 17.76 -6.17
C ALA A 15 -23.67 17.82 -7.39
N GLY A 16 -22.71 18.75 -7.40
CA GLY A 16 -21.71 18.88 -8.48
C GLY A 16 -20.74 17.70 -8.62
N THR A 17 -20.68 16.80 -7.63
CA THR A 17 -19.87 15.57 -7.68
C THR A 17 -20.69 14.32 -8.01
N LEU A 18 -21.99 14.46 -8.27
CA LEU A 18 -22.85 13.36 -8.70
C LEU A 18 -22.68 13.13 -10.20
N ARG A 19 -22.68 11.86 -10.62
CA ARG A 19 -22.73 11.52 -12.04
C ARG A 19 -24.11 11.89 -12.59
N ALA A 20 -24.13 12.47 -13.78
CA ALA A 20 -25.37 12.86 -14.47
C ALA A 20 -26.33 11.67 -14.66
N GLU A 21 -25.80 10.48 -14.91
CA GLU A 21 -26.56 9.23 -15.07
C GLU A 21 -26.82 8.49 -13.74
N GLY A 22 -26.40 9.06 -12.61
CA GLY A 22 -26.54 8.43 -11.31
C GLY A 22 -27.95 8.52 -10.75
N THR A 23 -28.36 7.53 -9.96
CA THR A 23 -29.68 7.50 -9.27
C THR A 23 -29.76 8.44 -8.05
N GLY A 24 -29.00 9.54 -8.04
CA GLY A 24 -29.02 10.57 -6.99
C GLY A 24 -28.58 10.13 -5.59
N VAL A 25 -28.94 10.95 -4.59
CA VAL A 25 -28.66 10.73 -3.15
C VAL A 25 -29.83 9.97 -2.52
N SER A 26 -29.53 9.05 -1.61
CA SER A 26 -30.55 8.42 -0.78
C SER A 26 -29.99 8.12 0.61
N ALA A 27 -30.87 8.00 1.62
CA ALA A 27 -30.45 7.72 2.99
C ALA A 27 -29.62 6.43 3.12
N GLN A 28 -29.96 5.40 2.34
CA GLN A 28 -29.21 4.14 2.28
C GLN A 28 -27.81 4.33 1.69
N LYS A 29 -27.68 5.08 0.58
CA LYS A 29 -26.37 5.36 -0.04
C LYS A 29 -25.48 6.21 0.87
N VAL A 30 -26.06 7.19 1.56
CA VAL A 30 -25.33 8.01 2.54
C VAL A 30 -24.84 7.13 3.69
N ARG A 31 -25.70 6.28 4.24
CA ARG A 31 -25.31 5.32 5.29
C ARG A 31 -24.20 4.40 4.82
N PHE A 32 -24.33 3.82 3.63
CA PHE A 32 -23.34 2.94 3.04
C PHE A 32 -21.99 3.65 2.87
N ALA A 33 -22.00 4.88 2.33
CA ALA A 33 -20.79 5.68 2.17
C ALA A 33 -20.11 6.00 3.51
N ILE A 34 -20.86 6.37 4.56
CA ILE A 34 -20.30 6.64 5.90
C ILE A 34 -19.64 5.38 6.46
N VAL A 35 -20.32 4.24 6.40
CA VAL A 35 -19.77 2.96 6.87
C VAL A 35 -18.51 2.60 6.08
N GLN A 36 -18.54 2.74 4.76
CA GLN A 36 -17.39 2.46 3.92
C GLN A 36 -16.21 3.37 4.24
N VAL A 37 -16.42 4.68 4.44
CA VAL A 37 -15.35 5.61 4.85
C VAL A 37 -14.75 5.20 6.20
N PHE A 38 -15.60 4.86 7.17
CA PHE A 38 -15.13 4.41 8.48
C PHE A 38 -14.31 3.11 8.39
N LEU A 39 -14.79 2.13 7.62
CA LEU A 39 -14.09 0.87 7.42
C LEU A 39 -12.80 1.05 6.62
N SER A 40 -12.78 1.88 5.57
CA SER A 40 -11.55 2.22 4.83
C SER A 40 -10.54 2.91 5.73
N PHE A 41 -10.97 3.83 6.61
CA PHE A 41 -10.08 4.46 7.56
C PHE A 41 -9.44 3.43 8.52
N LEU A 42 -10.27 2.59 9.14
CA LEU A 42 -9.82 1.64 10.16
C LEU A 42 -9.00 0.48 9.58
N LEU A 43 -9.40 -0.05 8.43
CA LEU A 43 -8.87 -1.29 7.86
C LEU A 43 -7.90 -1.07 6.70
N SER A 44 -7.84 0.12 6.11
CA SER A 44 -6.86 0.46 5.07
C SER A 44 -5.92 1.57 5.52
N ALA A 45 -6.44 2.77 5.85
CA ALA A 45 -5.61 3.94 6.12
C ALA A 45 -4.72 3.77 7.35
N VAL A 46 -5.28 3.30 8.47
CA VAL A 46 -4.53 3.06 9.71
C VAL A 46 -3.45 1.97 9.50
N PRO A 47 -3.74 0.80 8.92
CA PRO A 47 -2.71 -0.18 8.56
C PRO A 47 -1.62 0.35 7.62
N THR A 48 -1.95 1.14 6.59
CA THR A 48 -0.94 1.75 5.71
C THR A 48 -0.04 2.72 6.48
N ALA A 49 -0.60 3.55 7.36
CA ALA A 49 0.18 4.46 8.20
C ALA A 49 1.08 3.69 9.19
N ALA A 50 0.54 2.66 9.83
CA ALA A 50 1.30 1.77 10.70
C ALA A 50 2.43 1.05 9.95
N LEU A 51 2.18 0.62 8.71
CA LEU A 51 3.17 0.03 7.82
C LEU A 51 4.30 1.02 7.49
N ALA A 52 4.00 2.27 7.17
CA ALA A 52 5.01 3.31 6.98
C ALA A 52 5.86 3.50 8.25
N ALA A 53 5.25 3.47 9.44
CA ALA A 53 5.98 3.50 10.70
C ALA A 53 6.87 2.26 10.90
N LEU A 54 6.40 1.06 10.55
CA LEU A 54 7.20 -0.16 10.60
C LEU A 54 8.39 -0.11 9.63
N ILE A 55 8.21 0.44 8.42
CA ILE A 55 9.31 0.68 7.47
C ILE A 55 10.34 1.61 8.11
N PHE A 56 9.92 2.76 8.64
CA PHE A 56 10.80 3.71 9.33
C PHE A 56 11.61 3.05 10.47
N LEU A 57 10.93 2.26 11.31
CA LEU A 57 11.55 1.56 12.43
C LEU A 57 12.50 0.45 11.97
N TRP A 58 12.14 -0.31 10.95
CA TRP A 58 12.97 -1.40 10.44
C TRP A 58 14.27 -0.88 9.84
N LEU A 59 14.19 0.23 9.10
CA LEU A 59 15.34 0.84 8.44
C LEU A 59 16.42 1.35 9.40
N GLN A 60 16.16 1.40 10.71
CA GLN A 60 17.21 1.61 11.72
C GLN A 60 18.32 0.53 11.64
N ALA A 61 17.98 -0.68 11.19
CA ALA A 61 18.96 -1.75 10.97
C ALA A 61 19.90 -1.47 9.79
N ALA A 62 19.50 -0.60 8.85
CA ALA A 62 20.30 -0.21 7.69
C ALA A 62 21.03 1.13 7.92
N THR A 63 20.42 2.08 8.64
CA THR A 63 21.05 3.38 8.93
C THR A 63 20.47 4.04 10.18
N LEU A 64 21.32 4.72 10.94
CA LEU A 64 20.89 5.56 12.08
C LEU A 64 20.40 6.94 11.63
N ALA A 65 20.76 7.38 10.42
CA ALA A 65 20.31 8.66 9.87
C ALA A 65 18.77 8.68 9.80
N VAL A 66 18.16 9.75 10.31
CA VAL A 66 16.68 9.84 10.39
C VAL A 66 16.08 10.16 9.02
N TRP A 67 16.71 11.08 8.28
CA TRP A 67 16.22 11.59 7.00
C TRP A 67 16.01 10.52 5.92
N PRO A 68 16.92 9.54 5.68
CA PRO A 68 16.67 8.50 4.68
C PRO A 68 15.46 7.63 5.07
N ARG A 69 15.35 7.30 6.36
CA ARG A 69 14.26 6.48 6.90
C ARG A 69 12.91 7.18 6.75
N LEU A 70 12.87 8.49 7.03
CA LEU A 70 11.67 9.32 6.82
C LEU A 70 11.29 9.40 5.35
N LEU A 71 12.26 9.66 4.45
CA LEU A 71 12.00 9.76 3.02
C LEU A 71 11.42 8.46 2.44
N VAL A 72 11.93 7.29 2.86
CA VAL A 72 11.41 6.01 2.39
C VAL A 72 10.02 5.70 2.96
N ALA A 73 9.80 5.95 4.26
CA ALA A 73 8.50 5.71 4.89
C ALA A 73 7.39 6.63 4.36
N LEU A 74 7.66 7.94 4.28
CA LEU A 74 6.72 8.91 3.73
C LEU A 74 6.57 8.72 2.21
N GLY A 75 7.67 8.41 1.53
CA GLY A 75 7.68 8.08 0.11
C GLY A 75 6.74 6.94 -0.21
N TYR A 76 6.82 5.84 0.56
CA TYR A 76 5.90 4.71 0.44
C TYR A 76 4.43 5.17 0.55
N GLY A 77 4.08 5.82 1.66
CA GLY A 77 2.68 6.13 1.97
C GLY A 77 2.06 7.26 1.14
N LEU A 78 2.87 8.22 0.66
CA LEU A 78 2.37 9.46 0.04
C LEU A 78 2.79 9.63 -1.43
N ALA A 79 3.84 8.93 -1.86
CA ALA A 79 4.42 9.06 -3.20
C ALA A 79 4.44 7.73 -3.96
N THR A 80 3.56 6.79 -3.59
CA THR A 80 3.27 5.57 -4.37
C THR A 80 1.77 5.33 -4.41
N PRO A 81 1.27 4.45 -5.29
CA PRO A 81 -0.14 4.07 -5.31
C PRO A 81 -0.69 3.61 -3.96
N ALA A 82 0.14 3.24 -2.97
CA ALA A 82 -0.32 2.93 -1.62
C ALA A 82 -1.24 4.01 -1.03
N PHE A 83 -1.02 5.30 -1.34
CA PHE A 83 -1.92 6.39 -0.92
C PHE A 83 -3.35 6.21 -1.45
N ALA A 84 -3.52 5.88 -2.73
CA ALA A 84 -4.83 5.69 -3.34
C ALA A 84 -5.59 4.55 -2.65
N TYR A 85 -4.88 3.46 -2.33
CA TYR A 85 -5.49 2.28 -1.72
C TYR A 85 -5.59 2.32 -0.20
N ALA A 86 -4.91 3.26 0.46
CA ALA A 86 -5.18 3.61 1.85
C ALA A 86 -6.58 4.25 2.01
N ASN A 87 -7.07 4.91 0.96
CA ASN A 87 -8.36 5.60 0.94
C ASN A 87 -9.51 4.75 0.35
N THR A 88 -9.27 3.48 0.04
CA THR A 88 -10.30 2.59 -0.51
C THR A 88 -10.38 1.26 0.23
N PHE A 89 -11.57 0.67 0.25
CA PHE A 89 -11.84 -0.57 0.98
C PHE A 89 -11.41 -1.80 0.18
N TYR A 90 -10.10 -1.95 -0.02
CA TYR A 90 -9.44 -3.10 -0.67
C TYR A 90 -8.54 -3.85 0.30
N GLY A 91 -8.28 -5.14 0.01
CA GLY A 91 -7.38 -5.99 0.78
C GLY A 91 -5.89 -5.61 0.68
N HIS A 92 -5.49 -4.85 -0.34
CA HIS A 92 -4.07 -4.74 -0.74
C HIS A 92 -3.18 -4.17 0.36
N GLN A 93 -3.64 -3.08 0.98
CA GLN A 93 -2.92 -2.39 2.04
C GLN A 93 -2.94 -3.15 3.38
N PRO A 94 -4.09 -3.64 3.88
CA PRO A 94 -4.07 -4.49 5.06
C PRO A 94 -3.22 -5.76 4.87
N ALA A 95 -3.26 -6.42 3.71
CA ALA A 95 -2.38 -7.56 3.41
C ALA A 95 -0.90 -7.17 3.45
N ALA A 96 -0.52 -6.06 2.81
CA ALA A 96 0.83 -5.52 2.86
C ALA A 96 1.30 -5.26 4.31
N PHE A 97 0.43 -4.68 5.14
CA PHE A 97 0.71 -4.41 6.55
C PHE A 97 0.93 -5.70 7.34
N LEU A 98 0.04 -6.69 7.21
CA LEU A 98 0.15 -7.97 7.91
C LEU A 98 1.44 -8.71 7.55
N LEU A 99 1.80 -8.75 6.27
CA LEU A 99 3.03 -9.39 5.77
C LEU A 99 4.28 -8.69 6.28
N PHE A 100 4.31 -7.36 6.21
CA PHE A 100 5.46 -6.59 6.67
C PHE A 100 5.57 -6.59 8.21
N ALA A 101 4.46 -6.61 8.94
CA ALA A 101 4.45 -6.77 10.39
C ALA A 101 4.99 -8.14 10.81
N ALA A 102 4.60 -9.21 10.13
CA ALA A 102 5.16 -10.55 10.33
C ALA A 102 6.68 -10.55 10.08
N PHE A 103 7.12 -9.98 8.96
CA PHE A 103 8.54 -9.80 8.66
C PHE A 103 9.26 -8.98 9.74
N PHE A 104 8.69 -7.84 10.16
CA PHE A 104 9.27 -6.95 11.15
C PHE A 104 9.51 -7.66 12.50
N LEU A 105 8.53 -8.43 12.97
CA LEU A 105 8.62 -9.19 14.22
C LEU A 105 9.73 -10.25 14.17
N LEU A 106 9.92 -10.89 13.02
CA LEU A 106 11.00 -11.85 12.77
C LEU A 106 12.37 -11.15 12.71
N ALA A 107 12.48 -10.07 11.93
CA ALA A 107 13.73 -9.37 11.68
C ALA A 107 14.29 -8.64 12.91
N ARG A 108 13.42 -8.11 13.79
CA ARG A 108 13.83 -7.45 15.05
C ARG A 108 14.18 -8.43 16.18
N ALA A 109 14.10 -9.74 15.98
CA ALA A 109 14.40 -10.71 17.02
C ALA A 109 15.91 -10.83 17.29
N GLN A 110 16.36 -10.26 18.43
CA GLN A 110 17.78 -10.17 18.78
C GLN A 110 18.40 -11.52 19.23
N ALA A 111 17.68 -12.37 19.96
CA ALA A 111 18.26 -13.61 20.52
C ALA A 111 17.35 -14.83 20.36
N ARG A 112 16.15 -14.82 20.95
CA ARG A 112 15.18 -15.91 20.85
C ARG A 112 13.85 -15.41 20.32
N ILE A 113 13.18 -16.24 19.51
CA ILE A 113 11.79 -16.00 19.11
C ILE A 113 10.93 -16.85 20.03
N GLY A 114 10.19 -16.21 20.94
CA GLY A 114 9.28 -16.89 21.85
C GLY A 114 8.02 -17.41 21.15
N ALA A 115 7.33 -18.36 21.81
CA ALA A 115 6.10 -18.97 21.33
C ALA A 115 5.04 -17.96 20.90
N GLY A 116 4.73 -16.96 21.74
CA GLY A 116 3.72 -15.94 21.41
C GLY A 116 4.07 -15.09 20.19
N ARG A 117 5.35 -14.75 20.00
CA ARG A 117 5.79 -14.03 18.80
C ARG A 117 5.66 -14.89 17.55
N ALA A 118 6.05 -16.16 17.61
CA ALA A 118 5.91 -17.07 16.48
C ALA A 118 4.44 -17.35 16.14
N LEU A 119 3.59 -17.55 17.16
CA LEU A 119 2.14 -17.68 17.01
C LEU A 119 1.53 -16.46 16.31
N LEU A 120 1.89 -15.24 16.76
CA LEU A 120 1.43 -14.01 16.14
C LEU A 120 1.90 -13.89 14.68
N VAL A 121 3.17 -14.22 14.39
CA VAL A 121 3.68 -14.24 13.01
C VAL A 121 2.86 -15.20 12.14
N GLY A 122 2.61 -16.42 12.62
CA GLY A 122 1.78 -17.40 11.93
C GLY A 122 0.37 -16.88 11.64
N PHE A 123 -0.26 -16.28 12.65
CA PHE A 123 -1.58 -15.67 12.53
C PHE A 123 -1.59 -14.53 11.50
N LEU A 124 -0.61 -13.62 11.54
CA LEU A 124 -0.51 -12.52 10.58
C LEU A 124 -0.32 -13.01 9.15
N LEU A 125 0.53 -14.03 8.93
CA LEU A 125 0.73 -14.64 7.61
C LEU A 125 -0.53 -15.34 7.10
N GLY A 126 -1.21 -16.10 7.96
CA GLY A 126 -2.49 -16.72 7.61
C GLY A 126 -3.57 -15.69 7.29
N TYR A 127 -3.66 -14.62 8.08
CA TYR A 127 -4.65 -13.56 7.87
C TYR A 127 -4.37 -12.74 6.61
N ALA A 128 -3.09 -12.51 6.28
CA ALA A 128 -2.71 -11.90 5.02
C ALA A 128 -3.16 -12.75 3.82
N PHE A 129 -2.95 -14.07 3.88
CA PHE A 129 -3.36 -15.00 2.82
C PHE A 129 -4.87 -14.99 2.58
N VAL A 130 -5.69 -15.05 3.63
CA VAL A 130 -7.16 -15.04 3.46
C VAL A 130 -7.70 -13.66 3.10
N THR A 131 -6.94 -12.59 3.36
CA THR A 131 -7.26 -11.24 2.88
C THR A 131 -7.02 -11.13 1.39
N GLU A 132 -5.89 -11.66 0.88
CA GLU A 132 -5.56 -11.69 -0.54
C GLU A 132 -4.80 -12.97 -0.94
N TYR A 133 -5.46 -13.87 -1.65
CA TYR A 133 -4.85 -15.14 -2.05
C TYR A 133 -3.52 -15.01 -2.83
N PRO A 134 -3.32 -14.02 -3.74
CA PRO A 134 -2.04 -13.85 -4.43
C PRO A 134 -0.84 -13.64 -3.51
N VAL A 135 -1.05 -13.12 -2.29
CA VAL A 135 0.06 -12.89 -1.35
C VAL A 135 0.61 -14.19 -0.75
N ALA A 136 0.06 -15.36 -1.08
CA ALA A 136 0.70 -16.65 -0.83
C ALA A 136 2.16 -16.66 -1.32
N LEU A 137 2.42 -16.01 -2.46
CA LEU A 137 3.77 -15.84 -3.04
C LEU A 137 4.71 -15.01 -2.17
N MET A 138 4.18 -14.26 -1.20
CA MET A 138 4.95 -13.53 -0.19
C MET A 138 5.01 -14.27 1.15
N VAL A 139 3.93 -14.97 1.53
CA VAL A 139 3.89 -15.80 2.74
C VAL A 139 4.98 -16.88 2.69
N VAL A 140 5.17 -17.54 1.55
CA VAL A 140 6.20 -18.58 1.38
C VAL A 140 7.61 -18.06 1.67
N PRO A 141 8.14 -17.02 1.00
CA PRO A 141 9.48 -16.53 1.28
C PRO A 141 9.62 -15.94 2.69
N ILE A 142 8.59 -15.33 3.28
CA ILE A 142 8.61 -14.89 4.68
C ILE A 142 8.68 -16.10 5.64
N GLY A 143 7.95 -17.17 5.36
CA GLY A 143 8.01 -18.42 6.10
C GLY A 143 9.38 -19.09 6.00
N LEU A 144 9.98 -19.11 4.82
CA LEU A 144 11.36 -19.59 4.62
C LEU A 144 12.38 -18.72 5.36
N TYR A 145 12.19 -17.40 5.38
CA TYR A 145 13.00 -16.49 6.19
C TYR A 145 12.87 -16.79 7.69
N ALA A 146 11.65 -17.06 8.18
CA ALA A 146 11.42 -17.50 9.56
C ALA A 146 12.15 -18.82 9.86
N LEU A 147 11.99 -19.82 8.99
CA LEU A 147 12.65 -21.13 9.13
C LEU A 147 14.17 -21.01 9.14
N HIS A 148 14.74 -20.22 8.22
CA HIS A 148 16.16 -19.92 8.21
C HIS A 148 16.62 -19.27 9.52
N GLY A 149 15.86 -18.30 10.02
CA GLY A 149 16.11 -17.62 11.28
C GLY A 149 16.04 -18.55 12.50
N PHE A 150 15.09 -19.49 12.52
CA PHE A 150 14.95 -20.52 13.55
C PHE A 150 16.10 -21.52 13.51
N TRP A 151 16.45 -22.01 12.33
CA TRP A 151 17.55 -22.94 12.12
C TRP A 151 18.89 -22.36 12.55
N ARG A 152 19.22 -21.13 12.12
CA ARG A 152 20.46 -20.44 12.52
C ARG A 152 20.58 -20.25 14.03
N ARG A 153 19.45 -20.08 14.73
CA ARG A 153 19.39 -19.91 16.19
C ARG A 153 19.24 -21.24 16.94
N ARG A 154 19.20 -22.38 16.22
CA ARG A 154 18.94 -23.73 16.76
C ARG A 154 17.63 -23.80 17.59
N GLN A 155 16.58 -23.13 17.10
CA GLN A 155 15.28 -23.02 17.76
C GLN A 155 14.16 -23.56 16.87
N LEU A 156 13.87 -24.86 16.94
CA LEU A 156 12.78 -25.46 16.14
C LEU A 156 11.42 -25.37 16.84
N ALA A 157 11.37 -25.28 18.17
CA ALA A 157 10.10 -25.18 18.92
C ALA A 157 9.16 -24.04 18.47
N PRO A 158 9.65 -22.83 18.09
CA PRO A 158 8.80 -21.78 17.55
C PRO A 158 8.10 -22.13 16.23
N LEU A 159 8.59 -23.11 15.46
CA LEU A 159 7.95 -23.53 14.21
C LEU A 159 6.56 -24.10 14.46
N PHE A 160 6.39 -24.86 15.56
CA PHE A 160 5.09 -25.36 15.97
C PHE A 160 4.10 -24.21 16.17
N TRP A 161 4.48 -23.19 16.95
CA TRP A 161 3.63 -22.03 17.21
C TRP A 161 3.33 -21.20 15.96
N LEU A 162 4.30 -21.03 15.07
CA LEU A 162 4.09 -20.39 13.78
C LEU A 162 3.06 -21.17 12.95
N ALA A 163 3.20 -22.48 12.85
CA ALA A 163 2.23 -23.33 12.15
C ALA A 163 0.84 -23.25 12.81
N THR A 164 0.75 -23.34 14.14
CA THR A 164 -0.50 -23.20 14.88
C THR A 164 -1.20 -21.88 14.58
N GLY A 165 -0.46 -20.76 14.57
CA GLY A 165 -1.04 -19.45 14.30
C GLY A 165 -1.65 -19.36 12.90
N GLY A 166 -0.97 -19.90 11.89
CA GLY A 166 -1.48 -19.97 10.53
C GLY A 166 -2.66 -20.94 10.38
N LEU A 167 -2.57 -22.12 11.02
CA LEU A 167 -3.60 -23.14 10.97
C LEU A 167 -4.91 -22.71 11.62
N VAL A 168 -4.88 -21.90 12.68
CA VAL A 168 -6.10 -21.33 13.27
C VAL A 168 -6.86 -20.46 12.26
N VAL A 169 -6.15 -19.61 11.51
CA VAL A 169 -6.77 -18.79 10.46
C VAL A 169 -7.25 -19.67 9.31
N ALA A 170 -6.44 -20.63 8.86
CA ALA A 170 -6.80 -21.56 7.80
C ALA A 170 -8.05 -22.39 8.16
N ALA A 171 -8.17 -22.86 9.41
CA ALA A 171 -9.33 -23.60 9.88
C ALA A 171 -10.61 -22.75 9.85
N GLY A 172 -10.53 -21.49 10.29
CA GLY A 172 -11.66 -20.55 10.20
C GLY A 172 -12.08 -20.28 8.75
N TRP A 173 -11.11 -20.13 7.85
CA TRP A 173 -11.35 -19.96 6.42
C TRP A 173 -11.96 -21.21 5.76
N MET A 174 -11.43 -22.40 6.05
CA MET A 174 -11.99 -23.67 5.57
C MET A 174 -13.41 -23.89 6.09
N TRP A 175 -13.68 -23.53 7.34
CA TRP A 175 -15.03 -23.58 7.91
C TRP A 175 -15.98 -22.65 7.16
N TYR A 176 -15.60 -21.38 6.96
CA TYR A 176 -16.36 -20.41 6.18
C TYR A 176 -16.67 -20.93 4.76
N ASN A 177 -15.67 -21.42 4.05
CA ASN A 177 -15.86 -21.94 2.69
C ASN A 177 -16.75 -23.19 2.66
N THR A 178 -16.64 -24.07 3.66
CA THR A 178 -17.51 -25.25 3.75
C THR A 178 -18.96 -24.85 3.96
N THR A 179 -19.21 -23.87 4.85
CA THR A 179 -20.56 -23.40 5.16
C THR A 179 -21.21 -22.65 4.00
N ILE A 180 -20.45 -21.85 3.25
CA ILE A 180 -21.01 -20.99 2.19
C ILE A 180 -20.90 -21.62 0.79
N PHE A 181 -19.79 -22.27 0.47
CA PHE A 181 -19.48 -22.77 -0.88
C PHE A 181 -19.50 -24.31 -1.00
N GLY A 182 -19.71 -25.02 0.11
CA GLY A 182 -19.90 -26.47 0.15
C GLY A 182 -18.63 -27.31 0.26
N GLY A 183 -17.45 -26.69 0.41
CA GLY A 183 -16.19 -27.42 0.63
C GLY A 183 -15.08 -26.57 1.26
N PRO A 184 -14.12 -27.19 1.96
CA PRO A 184 -13.10 -26.46 2.74
C PRO A 184 -12.08 -25.72 1.89
N LEU A 185 -11.87 -26.17 0.64
CA LEU A 185 -10.94 -25.57 -0.32
C LEU A 185 -11.66 -24.88 -1.48
N GLU A 186 -12.99 -24.81 -1.43
CA GLU A 186 -13.78 -24.11 -2.44
C GLU A 186 -13.58 -22.60 -2.29
N LEU A 187 -13.00 -21.98 -3.30
CA LEU A 187 -12.75 -20.54 -3.30
C LEU A 187 -14.04 -19.81 -3.70
N GLY A 188 -14.45 -18.78 -2.97
CA GLY A 188 -15.56 -17.92 -3.43
C GLY A 188 -15.31 -17.33 -4.84
N TYR A 189 -14.05 -17.20 -5.24
CA TYR A 189 -13.64 -16.81 -6.58
C TYR A 189 -14.09 -17.80 -7.67
N SER A 190 -14.11 -19.11 -7.40
CA SER A 190 -14.60 -20.13 -8.37
C SER A 190 -16.11 -20.05 -8.61
N ARG A 191 -16.83 -19.34 -7.72
CA ARG A 191 -18.28 -19.11 -7.79
C ARG A 191 -18.64 -17.71 -8.30
N SER A 192 -17.67 -16.93 -8.79
CA SER A 192 -17.91 -15.59 -9.33
C SER A 192 -18.72 -15.65 -10.63
N GLU A 193 -19.86 -14.96 -10.68
CA GLU A 193 -20.66 -14.79 -11.89
C GLU A 193 -20.09 -13.74 -12.86
N LEU A 194 -19.15 -12.92 -12.39
CA LEU A 194 -18.47 -11.91 -13.21
C LEU A 194 -17.19 -12.50 -13.83
N TRP A 195 -16.82 -12.03 -15.03
CA TRP A 195 -15.54 -12.32 -15.72
C TRP A 195 -15.23 -13.81 -15.94
N THR A 196 -16.25 -14.65 -16.11
CA THR A 196 -16.13 -16.10 -16.29
C THR A 196 -15.15 -16.48 -17.40
N ASP A 197 -15.16 -15.77 -18.53
CA ASP A 197 -14.27 -16.05 -19.67
C ASP A 197 -12.78 -15.83 -19.31
N GLN A 198 -12.49 -14.78 -18.55
CA GLN A 198 -11.14 -14.50 -18.06
C GLN A 198 -10.73 -15.51 -16.98
N HIS A 199 -11.65 -15.99 -16.16
CA HIS A 199 -11.40 -17.04 -15.17
C HIS A 199 -11.01 -18.38 -15.80
N HIS A 200 -11.50 -18.66 -17.02
CA HIS A 200 -11.16 -19.86 -17.79
C HIS A 200 -9.89 -19.72 -18.66
N THR A 201 -9.26 -18.54 -18.69
CA THR A 201 -8.02 -18.34 -19.45
C THR A 201 -6.81 -18.83 -18.65
N GLY A 202 -6.11 -19.86 -19.12
CA GLY A 202 -4.95 -20.43 -18.42
C GLY A 202 -5.32 -21.13 -17.10
N PHE A 203 -4.45 -21.07 -16.09
CA PHE A 203 -4.76 -21.58 -14.74
C PHE A 203 -5.27 -20.44 -13.86
N MET A 204 -6.60 -20.31 -13.73
CA MET A 204 -7.26 -19.22 -12.96
C MET A 204 -6.80 -17.81 -13.40
N SER A 205 -6.89 -17.52 -14.70
CA SER A 205 -6.43 -16.25 -15.31
C SER A 205 -4.91 -16.06 -15.39
N LEU A 206 -4.10 -17.11 -15.14
CA LEU A 206 -2.64 -17.06 -15.25
C LEU A 206 -2.13 -17.77 -16.51
N THR A 207 -1.27 -17.08 -17.24
CA THR A 207 -0.50 -17.59 -18.39
C THR A 207 1.00 -17.41 -18.14
N LEU A 208 1.82 -17.35 -19.19
CA LEU A 208 3.23 -16.99 -19.08
C LEU A 208 3.38 -15.47 -18.95
N PRO A 209 4.41 -14.97 -18.23
CA PRO A 209 4.69 -13.55 -18.18
C PRO A 209 4.83 -12.97 -19.59
N THR A 210 4.04 -11.94 -19.90
CA THR A 210 4.10 -11.27 -21.20
C THR A 210 4.89 -9.97 -21.11
N LEU A 211 5.60 -9.62 -22.19
CA LEU A 211 6.30 -8.33 -22.27
C LEU A 211 5.31 -7.15 -22.20
N ASP A 212 4.12 -7.31 -22.77
CA ASP A 212 3.08 -6.30 -22.75
C ASP A 212 2.58 -6.03 -21.34
N ALA A 213 2.31 -7.07 -20.54
CA ALA A 213 1.92 -6.90 -19.15
C ALA A 213 3.07 -6.30 -18.31
N ALA A 214 4.30 -6.79 -18.51
CA ALA A 214 5.48 -6.27 -17.81
C ALA A 214 5.72 -4.77 -18.11
N TRP A 215 5.58 -4.36 -19.38
CA TRP A 215 5.62 -2.95 -19.78
C TRP A 215 4.42 -2.17 -19.22
N GLY A 216 3.24 -2.76 -19.32
CA GLY A 216 1.96 -2.24 -18.84
C GLY A 216 1.99 -1.82 -17.37
N ILE A 217 2.55 -2.67 -16.51
CA ILE A 217 2.64 -2.43 -15.06
C ILE A 217 3.87 -1.62 -14.66
N SER A 218 4.87 -1.45 -15.55
CA SER A 218 6.11 -0.74 -15.24
C SER A 218 6.12 0.68 -15.79
N PHE A 219 6.01 0.85 -17.11
CA PHE A 219 6.31 2.10 -17.81
C PHE A 219 5.16 2.62 -18.69
N SER A 220 4.07 1.87 -18.86
CA SER A 220 2.94 2.31 -19.67
C SER A 220 2.24 3.54 -19.08
N PRO A 221 1.77 4.49 -19.91
CA PRO A 221 0.94 5.62 -19.45
C PRO A 221 -0.39 5.20 -18.83
N PHE A 222 -0.82 3.96 -19.04
CA PHE A 222 -2.07 3.43 -18.51
C PHE A 222 -1.97 3.04 -17.02
N ARG A 223 -1.04 2.15 -16.67
CA ARG A 223 -0.91 1.54 -15.33
C ARG A 223 0.55 1.49 -14.83
N GLY A 224 1.49 2.16 -15.49
CA GLY A 224 2.91 2.06 -15.20
C GLY A 224 3.29 2.57 -13.81
N LEU A 225 3.88 1.71 -12.99
CA LEU A 225 4.36 2.04 -11.65
C LEU A 225 5.37 3.18 -11.66
N PHE A 226 6.32 3.19 -12.60
CA PHE A 226 7.40 4.16 -12.65
C PHE A 226 7.01 5.49 -13.29
N LEU A 227 5.86 5.55 -13.96
CA LEU A 227 5.26 6.82 -14.38
C LEU A 227 4.51 7.47 -13.22
N LEU A 228 3.86 6.66 -12.36
CA LEU A 228 3.21 7.17 -11.16
C LEU A 228 4.18 7.45 -10.01
N ALA A 229 5.25 6.67 -9.89
CA ALA A 229 6.19 6.73 -8.78
C ALA A 229 7.65 6.51 -9.26
N PRO A 230 8.22 7.39 -10.11
CA PRO A 230 9.57 7.25 -10.64
C PRO A 230 10.67 7.16 -9.58
N TRP A 231 10.46 7.68 -8.36
CA TRP A 231 11.45 7.54 -7.29
C TRP A 231 11.72 6.07 -6.91
N LEU A 232 10.78 5.16 -7.19
CA LEU A 232 10.97 3.73 -7.01
C LEU A 232 12.06 3.14 -7.93
N LEU A 233 12.44 3.82 -9.02
CA LEU A 233 13.59 3.42 -9.83
C LEU A 233 14.90 3.43 -9.04
N LEU A 234 14.97 4.20 -7.94
CA LEU A 234 16.11 4.17 -7.02
C LEU A 234 16.29 2.78 -6.37
N ALA A 235 15.26 1.91 -6.36
CA ALA A 235 15.39 0.56 -5.83
C ALA A 235 16.38 -0.28 -6.63
N VAL A 236 16.54 -0.01 -7.94
CA VAL A 236 17.46 -0.76 -8.82
C VAL A 236 18.93 -0.61 -8.38
N PRO A 237 19.53 0.60 -8.34
CA PRO A 237 20.84 0.77 -7.74
C PRO A 237 20.82 0.46 -6.24
N GLY A 238 19.68 0.66 -5.55
CA GLY A 238 19.48 0.32 -4.15
C GLY A 238 19.77 -1.14 -3.82
N PHE A 239 19.27 -2.09 -4.63
CA PHE A 239 19.56 -3.51 -4.44
C PHE A 239 21.05 -3.81 -4.65
N VAL A 240 21.71 -3.17 -5.61
CA VAL A 240 23.15 -3.34 -5.84
C VAL A 240 23.96 -2.80 -4.65
N LEU A 241 23.59 -1.64 -4.12
CA LEU A 241 24.26 -1.05 -2.97
C LEU A 241 24.04 -1.88 -1.70
N TRP A 242 22.79 -2.27 -1.42
CA TRP A 242 22.47 -3.15 -0.29
C TRP A 242 23.25 -4.48 -0.37
N TRP A 243 23.39 -5.08 -1.55
CA TRP A 243 24.22 -6.26 -1.71
C TRP A 243 25.69 -6.02 -1.31
N ARG A 244 26.26 -4.88 -1.70
CA ARG A 244 27.66 -4.52 -1.42
C ARG A 244 27.94 -4.29 0.06
N GLU A 245 26.94 -3.84 0.82
CA GLU A 245 27.04 -3.58 2.25
C GLU A 245 27.28 -4.84 3.12
N ARG A 246 27.11 -6.05 2.57
CA ARG A 246 27.34 -7.37 3.20
C ARG A 246 26.54 -7.70 4.47
N HIS A 247 25.89 -6.73 5.12
CA HIS A 247 24.93 -6.95 6.20
C HIS A 247 23.50 -7.13 5.64
N LEU A 248 22.60 -7.73 6.44
CA LEU A 248 21.19 -7.95 6.08
C LEU A 248 20.97 -8.75 4.76
N ARG A 249 21.81 -9.74 4.49
CA ARG A 249 21.75 -10.55 3.26
C ARG A 249 20.49 -11.41 3.15
N ALA A 250 19.96 -11.89 4.28
CA ALA A 250 18.73 -12.67 4.27
C ALA A 250 17.53 -11.81 3.89
N GLU A 251 17.48 -10.58 4.39
CA GLU A 251 16.46 -9.58 4.10
C GLU A 251 16.56 -9.06 2.67
N TRP A 252 17.78 -8.97 2.12
CA TRP A 252 18.01 -8.68 0.70
C TRP A 252 17.37 -9.75 -0.19
N TRP A 253 17.67 -11.03 0.06
CA TRP A 253 17.11 -12.15 -0.70
C TRP A 253 15.60 -12.24 -0.56
N LEU A 254 15.08 -12.05 0.65
CA LEU A 254 13.64 -12.00 0.91
C LEU A 254 12.96 -10.90 0.09
N SER A 255 13.50 -9.68 0.15
CA SER A 255 12.92 -8.53 -0.55
C SER A 255 12.97 -8.72 -2.06
N LEU A 256 14.09 -9.22 -2.59
CA LEU A 256 14.22 -9.53 -4.01
C LEU A 256 13.24 -10.62 -4.45
N ALA A 257 13.12 -11.71 -3.68
CA ALA A 257 12.21 -12.81 -3.99
C ALA A 257 10.75 -12.33 -4.02
N ILE A 258 10.32 -11.56 -3.03
CA ILE A 258 8.96 -10.99 -2.97
C ILE A 258 8.69 -10.10 -4.19
N VAL A 259 9.61 -9.20 -4.53
CA VAL A 259 9.46 -8.28 -5.65
C VAL A 259 9.36 -9.04 -6.97
N LEU A 260 10.25 -10.00 -7.21
CA LEU A 260 10.24 -10.78 -8.44
C LEU A 260 9.00 -11.67 -8.55
N LEU A 261 8.60 -12.35 -7.48
CA LEU A 261 7.45 -13.25 -7.50
C LEU A 261 6.15 -12.49 -7.78
N ILE A 262 5.90 -11.37 -7.10
CA ILE A 262 4.67 -10.58 -7.31
C ILE A 262 4.69 -9.86 -8.66
N PHE A 263 5.85 -9.36 -9.10
CA PHE A 263 5.99 -8.75 -10.42
C PHE A 263 5.69 -9.76 -11.53
N LEU A 264 6.30 -10.95 -11.48
CA LEU A 264 6.09 -12.01 -12.48
C LEU A 264 4.66 -12.54 -12.43
N PHE A 265 4.09 -12.71 -11.24
CA PHE A 265 2.69 -13.09 -11.09
C PHE A 265 1.74 -12.11 -11.78
N ASN A 266 1.94 -10.81 -11.56
CA ASN A 266 1.12 -9.79 -12.21
C ASN A 266 1.34 -9.77 -13.73
N ALA A 267 2.59 -9.93 -14.19
CA ALA A 267 2.92 -10.00 -15.61
C ALA A 267 2.36 -11.26 -16.31
N SER A 268 2.08 -12.33 -15.55
CA SER A 268 1.41 -13.55 -16.01
C SER A 268 -0.12 -13.45 -16.03
N SER A 269 -0.72 -12.41 -15.44
CA SER A 269 -2.17 -12.31 -15.33
C SER A 269 -2.80 -11.86 -16.64
N ALA A 270 -3.81 -12.59 -17.11
CA ALA A 270 -4.66 -12.18 -18.22
C ALA A 270 -5.44 -10.88 -17.92
N MET A 271 -5.54 -10.48 -16.65
CA MET A 271 -6.18 -9.24 -16.19
C MET A 271 -5.17 -8.32 -15.48
N TRP A 272 -3.91 -8.29 -15.94
CA TRP A 272 -2.83 -7.51 -15.33
C TRP A 272 -3.16 -6.02 -15.11
N TRP A 273 -4.07 -5.46 -15.91
CA TRP A 273 -4.50 -4.05 -15.81
C TRP A 273 -5.33 -3.76 -14.56
N GLY A 274 -5.95 -4.77 -13.96
CA GLY A 274 -6.66 -4.65 -12.70
C GLY A 274 -7.89 -3.73 -12.76
N GLY A 275 -8.68 -3.76 -13.83
CA GLY A 275 -9.95 -3.02 -13.95
C GLY A 275 -9.83 -1.53 -13.59
N PHE A 276 -10.76 -1.01 -12.77
CA PHE A 276 -10.73 0.35 -12.23
C PHE A 276 -9.62 0.49 -11.18
N ALA A 277 -8.61 1.29 -11.46
CA ALA A 277 -7.39 1.33 -10.65
C ALA A 277 -6.62 2.65 -10.77
N VAL A 278 -5.79 2.92 -9.77
CA VAL A 278 -4.65 3.85 -9.84
C VAL A 278 -3.38 3.02 -9.89
N GLY A 279 -2.68 3.03 -11.03
CA GLY A 279 -1.48 2.23 -11.23
C GLY A 279 -1.72 0.71 -11.17
N PRO A 280 -0.65 -0.09 -11.01
CA PRO A 280 -0.72 -1.54 -11.10
C PRO A 280 -1.06 -2.14 -9.74
N ARG A 281 -2.35 -2.19 -9.42
CA ARG A 281 -2.85 -2.48 -8.06
C ARG A 281 -2.38 -3.81 -7.46
N TYR A 282 -2.12 -4.82 -8.27
CA TYR A 282 -1.62 -6.12 -7.80
C TYR A 282 -0.16 -6.09 -7.32
N LEU A 283 0.59 -5.01 -7.59
CA LEU A 283 1.94 -4.80 -7.06
C LEU A 283 1.96 -4.21 -5.65
N LEU A 284 0.82 -3.75 -5.12
CA LEU A 284 0.78 -3.04 -3.85
C LEU A 284 1.33 -3.84 -2.66
N PRO A 285 1.01 -5.15 -2.51
CA PRO A 285 1.54 -5.93 -1.41
C PRO A 285 3.07 -5.99 -1.37
N MET A 286 3.76 -5.96 -2.52
CA MET A 286 5.24 -6.01 -2.57
C MET A 286 5.92 -4.65 -2.34
N LEU A 287 5.20 -3.53 -2.49
CA LEU A 287 5.81 -2.19 -2.40
C LEU A 287 6.61 -1.94 -1.10
N PRO A 288 6.17 -2.36 0.10
CA PRO A 288 6.95 -2.19 1.33
C PRO A 288 8.34 -2.82 1.28
N PHE A 289 8.49 -3.92 0.56
CA PHE A 289 9.78 -4.60 0.36
C PHE A 289 10.58 -3.96 -0.78
N PHE A 290 9.89 -3.44 -1.80
CA PHE A 290 10.52 -2.77 -2.94
C PHE A 290 11.11 -1.41 -2.58
N VAL A 291 10.56 -0.71 -1.58
CA VAL A 291 11.08 0.60 -1.14
C VAL A 291 12.33 0.48 -0.25
N LEU A 292 12.55 -0.64 0.43
CA LEU A 292 13.68 -0.80 1.37
C LEU A 292 15.06 -0.51 0.75
N PRO A 293 15.40 -1.02 -0.46
CA PRO A 293 16.70 -0.82 -1.07
C PRO A 293 17.00 0.66 -1.38
N THR A 294 15.98 1.50 -1.56
CA THR A 294 16.15 2.93 -1.85
C THR A 294 16.90 3.66 -0.72
N THR A 295 16.78 3.18 0.52
CA THR A 295 17.52 3.71 1.69
C THR A 295 19.02 3.73 1.47
N PHE A 296 19.58 2.69 0.87
CA PHE A 296 21.02 2.58 0.62
C PHE A 296 21.49 3.59 -0.43
N VAL A 297 20.61 4.00 -1.35
CA VAL A 297 20.88 5.10 -2.28
C VAL A 297 20.89 6.43 -1.55
N PHE A 298 19.89 6.69 -0.70
CA PHE A 298 19.84 7.92 0.10
C PHE A 298 21.03 8.05 1.06
N VAL A 299 21.49 6.94 1.64
CA VAL A 299 22.70 6.94 2.48
C VAL A 299 23.94 7.28 1.66
N LYS A 300 24.10 6.66 0.48
CA LYS A 300 25.30 6.83 -0.33
C LYS A 300 25.39 8.17 -1.05
N TRP A 301 24.28 8.65 -1.60
CA TRP A 301 24.25 9.82 -2.48
C TRP A 301 23.47 11.00 -1.90
N GLY A 302 22.85 10.87 -0.73
CA GLY A 302 21.99 11.90 -0.12
C GLY A 302 22.68 13.22 0.20
N ALA A 303 24.01 13.29 0.19
CA ALA A 303 24.76 14.55 0.34
C ALA A 303 24.93 15.30 -1.00
N ALA A 304 24.90 14.60 -2.14
CA ALA A 304 25.18 15.18 -3.43
C ALA A 304 23.99 16.01 -3.95
N LEU A 305 24.25 17.26 -4.35
CA LEU A 305 23.21 18.19 -4.81
C LEU A 305 22.44 17.65 -6.03
N TRP A 306 23.14 17.09 -7.02
CA TRP A 306 22.51 16.51 -8.22
C TRP A 306 21.48 15.44 -7.82
N PHE A 307 21.82 14.59 -6.84
CA PHE A 307 20.96 13.51 -6.39
C PHE A 307 19.76 14.04 -5.63
N ARG A 308 19.96 15.05 -4.76
CA ARG A 308 18.85 15.72 -4.06
C ARG A 308 17.86 16.35 -5.03
N VAL A 309 18.35 17.00 -6.08
CA VAL A 309 17.50 17.60 -7.12
C VAL A 309 16.72 16.52 -7.86
N VAL A 310 17.39 15.48 -8.37
CA VAL A 310 16.74 14.39 -9.11
C VAL A 310 15.73 13.63 -8.24
N ALA A 311 16.11 13.25 -7.03
CA ALA A 311 15.21 12.58 -6.10
C ALA A 311 14.04 13.48 -5.70
N GLY A 312 14.30 14.77 -5.44
CA GLY A 312 13.27 15.76 -5.10
C GLY A 312 12.24 15.92 -6.21
N ILE A 313 12.69 16.06 -7.47
CA ILE A 313 11.80 16.11 -8.64
C ILE A 313 11.01 14.80 -8.78
N ALA A 314 11.66 13.65 -8.63
CA ALA A 314 11.00 12.36 -8.72
C ALA A 314 9.93 12.20 -7.62
N PHE A 315 10.21 12.56 -6.36
CA PHE A 315 9.23 12.53 -5.27
C PHE A 315 8.08 13.51 -5.51
N LEU A 316 8.38 14.74 -5.93
CA LEU A 316 7.37 15.75 -6.20
C LEU A 316 6.43 15.29 -7.31
N TRP A 317 6.99 14.81 -8.42
CA TRP A 317 6.20 14.23 -9.49
C TRP A 317 5.36 13.06 -8.98
N SER A 318 5.94 12.15 -8.22
CA SER A 318 5.21 10.96 -7.71
C SER A 318 4.06 11.33 -6.78
N PHE A 319 4.28 12.32 -5.91
CA PHE A 319 3.25 12.87 -5.05
C PHE A 319 2.12 13.50 -5.89
N LEU A 320 2.44 14.41 -6.79
CA LEU A 320 1.45 15.03 -7.68
C LEU A 320 0.72 13.99 -8.51
N ALA A 321 1.46 12.97 -8.97
CA ALA A 321 0.97 11.92 -9.83
C ALA A 321 -0.11 11.06 -9.19
N VAL A 322 0.21 10.56 -8.00
CA VAL A 322 -0.69 9.72 -7.24
C VAL A 322 -1.87 10.52 -6.72
N TRP A 323 -1.64 11.72 -6.20
CA TRP A 323 -2.69 12.52 -5.58
C TRP A 323 -3.69 13.06 -6.61
N SER A 324 -3.23 13.56 -7.76
CA SER A 324 -4.14 14.03 -8.80
C SER A 324 -5.02 12.91 -9.34
N MET A 325 -4.47 11.71 -9.52
CA MET A 325 -5.23 10.55 -10.01
C MET A 325 -6.18 9.98 -8.96
N THR A 326 -5.80 10.05 -7.68
CA THR A 326 -6.65 9.62 -6.55
C THR A 326 -7.83 10.57 -6.32
N LEU A 327 -7.60 11.87 -6.52
CA LEU A 327 -8.59 12.91 -6.21
C LEU A 327 -9.42 13.33 -7.44
N ALA A 328 -9.09 12.87 -8.64
CA ALA A 328 -9.87 13.10 -9.85
C ALA A 328 -11.14 12.24 -9.83
N GLU A 329 -12.31 12.86 -9.58
CA GLU A 329 -13.60 12.19 -9.38
C GLU A 329 -13.62 11.20 -8.18
N GLN A 330 -14.81 10.73 -7.81
CA GLN A 330 -15.03 9.71 -6.79
C GLN A 330 -14.56 8.30 -7.20
N ALA A 331 -14.46 7.99 -8.49
CA ALA A 331 -14.10 6.66 -8.99
C ALA A 331 -12.71 6.67 -9.62
N PHE A 332 -11.98 5.57 -9.48
CA PHE A 332 -10.71 5.39 -10.17
C PHE A 332 -10.88 5.31 -11.69
N PRO A 333 -9.84 5.66 -12.47
CA PRO A 333 -9.88 5.55 -13.93
C PRO A 333 -10.27 4.15 -14.39
N SER A 334 -11.23 4.07 -15.32
CA SER A 334 -11.68 2.80 -15.91
C SER A 334 -10.58 2.17 -16.77
N ASP A 335 -10.77 0.89 -17.09
CA ASP A 335 -9.89 0.12 -17.97
C ASP A 335 -10.15 0.35 -19.46
N ALA A 336 -11.16 1.15 -19.81
CA ALA A 336 -11.40 1.59 -21.18
C ALA A 336 -10.45 2.72 -21.63
N LEU A 337 -9.81 3.41 -20.69
CA LEU A 337 -8.94 4.55 -20.97
C LEU A 337 -7.52 4.09 -21.29
N ARG A 338 -6.88 4.68 -22.31
CA ARG A 338 -5.50 4.35 -22.67
C ARG A 338 -4.49 5.18 -21.89
N ASN A 339 -4.83 6.44 -21.62
CA ASN A 339 -4.02 7.38 -20.87
C ASN A 339 -4.89 8.11 -19.83
N PRO A 340 -5.03 7.55 -18.61
CA PRO A 340 -5.79 8.15 -17.53
C PRO A 340 -5.39 9.58 -17.19
N TRP A 341 -4.17 10.00 -17.47
CA TRP A 341 -3.76 11.38 -17.24
C TRP A 341 -4.53 12.38 -18.09
N LEU A 342 -4.58 12.14 -19.40
CA LEU A 342 -5.22 13.04 -20.35
C LEU A 342 -6.74 12.85 -20.37
N GLU A 343 -7.20 11.61 -20.16
CA GLU A 343 -8.59 11.23 -20.35
C GLU A 343 -9.42 11.27 -19.04
N HIS A 344 -8.78 11.13 -17.87
CA HIS A 344 -9.46 11.12 -16.57
C HIS A 344 -9.02 12.28 -15.67
N VAL A 345 -7.71 12.48 -15.48
CA VAL A 345 -7.21 13.48 -14.52
C VAL A 345 -7.44 14.90 -15.02
N VAL A 346 -6.96 15.24 -16.21
CA VAL A 346 -7.05 16.62 -16.74
C VAL A 346 -8.50 17.12 -16.84
N PRO A 347 -9.46 16.36 -17.43
CA PRO A 347 -10.85 16.83 -17.55
C PRO A 347 -11.52 17.01 -16.18
N ASN A 348 -11.31 16.09 -15.24
CA ASN A 348 -11.92 16.17 -13.91
C ASN A 348 -11.36 17.32 -13.08
N TRP A 349 -10.04 17.54 -13.11
CA TRP A 349 -9.44 18.69 -12.43
C TRP A 349 -9.87 20.01 -13.06
N ALA A 350 -9.94 20.10 -14.39
CA ALA A 350 -10.42 21.29 -15.09
C ALA A 350 -11.88 21.62 -14.78
N ALA A 351 -12.73 20.60 -14.62
CA ALA A 351 -14.13 20.75 -14.24
C ALA A 351 -14.34 20.99 -12.73
N GLY A 352 -13.29 20.93 -11.90
CA GLY A 352 -13.42 20.96 -10.45
C GLY A 352 -14.11 19.71 -9.87
N ASN A 353 -14.16 18.61 -10.63
CA ASN A 353 -14.70 17.34 -10.16
C ASN A 353 -13.68 16.62 -9.27
N ILE A 354 -13.61 17.05 -8.01
CA ILE A 354 -12.72 16.50 -6.99
C ILE A 354 -13.47 15.47 -6.15
N ALA A 355 -12.80 14.35 -5.85
CA ALA A 355 -13.30 13.30 -4.97
C ALA A 355 -13.85 13.89 -3.66
N ARG A 356 -15.01 13.38 -3.23
CA ARG A 356 -15.73 13.92 -2.08
C ARG A 356 -14.87 13.80 -0.82
N ASN A 357 -14.78 14.89 -0.09
CA ASN A 357 -13.89 15.01 1.05
C ASN A 357 -14.51 15.91 2.14
N ALA A 358 -13.76 16.19 3.21
CA ALA A 358 -14.22 17.03 4.31
C ALA A 358 -14.65 18.44 3.84
N GLY A 359 -13.97 19.02 2.84
CA GLY A 359 -14.36 20.31 2.27
C GLY A 359 -15.70 20.23 1.55
N THR A 360 -15.97 19.15 0.81
CA THR A 360 -17.29 18.92 0.19
C THR A 360 -18.40 18.88 1.26
N VAL A 361 -18.15 18.26 2.42
CA VAL A 361 -19.09 18.23 3.56
C VAL A 361 -19.28 19.61 4.18
N LEU A 362 -18.24 20.45 4.17
CA LEU A 362 -18.30 21.85 4.59
C LEU A 362 -18.92 22.78 3.52
N GLY A 363 -19.29 22.26 2.35
CA GLY A 363 -19.89 23.02 1.26
C GLY A 363 -18.91 23.73 0.34
N LEU A 364 -17.62 23.40 0.40
CA LEU A 364 -16.60 23.92 -0.50
C LEU A 364 -16.63 23.15 -1.82
N GLU A 365 -16.56 23.89 -2.94
CA GLU A 365 -16.64 23.35 -4.30
C GLU A 365 -15.28 23.31 -4.98
N GLY A 366 -15.16 22.43 -5.98
CA GLY A 366 -13.97 22.37 -6.82
C GLY A 366 -12.69 22.18 -6.01
N TRP A 367 -11.70 23.00 -6.32
CA TRP A 367 -10.37 22.92 -5.72
C TRP A 367 -10.38 23.41 -4.26
N PHE A 368 -11.34 24.27 -3.89
CA PHE A 368 -11.47 24.78 -2.53
C PHE A 368 -11.87 23.67 -1.55
N ALA A 369 -12.47 22.58 -2.03
CA ALA A 369 -12.74 21.39 -1.21
C ALA A 369 -11.46 20.81 -0.56
N LEU A 370 -10.28 21.08 -1.12
CA LEU A 370 -9.00 20.61 -0.57
C LEU A 370 -8.44 21.52 0.55
N LEU A 371 -9.02 22.70 0.81
CA LEU A 371 -8.51 23.62 1.84
C LEU A 371 -8.43 23.00 3.24
N PRO A 372 -9.44 22.24 3.73
CA PRO A 372 -9.35 21.60 5.06
C PRO A 372 -8.21 20.58 5.15
N LEU A 373 -7.96 19.84 4.06
CA LEU A 373 -6.85 18.90 3.97
C LEU A 373 -5.51 19.64 4.02
N LEU A 374 -5.35 20.70 3.22
CA LEU A 374 -4.12 21.51 3.21
C LEU A 374 -3.87 22.16 4.57
N ALA A 375 -4.90 22.70 5.22
CA ALA A 375 -4.82 23.25 6.57
C ALA A 375 -4.42 22.18 7.60
N GLY A 376 -4.98 20.97 7.50
CA GLY A 376 -4.60 19.84 8.35
C GLY A 376 -3.14 19.45 8.16
N CYS A 377 -2.67 19.32 6.93
CA CYS A 377 -1.26 19.03 6.62
C CYS A 377 -0.33 20.13 7.15
N ALA A 378 -0.69 21.41 6.98
CA ALA A 378 0.08 22.55 7.49
C ALA A 378 0.15 22.54 9.03
N ALA A 379 -0.96 22.25 9.71
CA ALA A 379 -1.01 22.14 11.16
C ALA A 379 -0.10 21.01 11.67
N ILE A 380 -0.17 19.82 11.06
CA ILE A 380 0.71 18.69 11.39
C ILE A 380 2.19 19.07 11.18
N GLY A 381 2.50 19.72 10.05
CA GLY A 381 3.85 20.21 9.77
C GLY A 381 4.34 21.23 10.80
N ALA A 382 3.49 22.17 11.21
CA ALA A 382 3.81 23.16 12.23
C ALA A 382 4.08 22.51 13.60
N VAL A 383 3.23 21.55 14.00
CA VAL A 383 3.43 20.77 15.23
C VAL A 383 4.74 19.99 15.18
N TRP A 384 5.04 19.34 14.06
CA TRP A 384 6.30 18.61 13.87
C TRP A 384 7.52 19.55 13.99
N LEU A 385 7.51 20.69 13.30
CA LEU A 385 8.58 21.69 13.38
C LEU A 385 8.77 22.25 14.79
N TYR A 386 7.67 22.47 15.52
CA TYR A 386 7.70 22.92 16.91
C TYR A 386 8.45 21.92 17.81
N PHE A 387 8.13 20.62 17.69
CA PHE A 387 8.82 19.59 18.46
C PHE A 387 10.27 19.39 18.01
N ALA A 388 10.55 19.39 16.70
CA ALA A 388 11.91 19.27 16.18
C ALA A 388 12.85 20.35 16.74
N ARG A 389 12.40 21.61 16.77
CA ARG A 389 13.15 22.74 17.33
C ARG A 389 13.35 22.63 18.85
N LYS A 390 12.43 22.00 19.58
CA LYS A 390 12.58 21.78 21.03
C LYS A 390 13.63 20.72 21.34
N THR A 391 13.70 19.65 20.55
CA THR A 391 14.71 18.60 20.70
C THR A 391 16.12 19.05 20.31
N GLU A 392 16.25 20.05 19.44
CA GLU A 392 17.55 20.64 19.04
C GLU A 392 18.09 21.70 20.01
N ARG A 393 17.42 21.99 21.13
CA ARG A 393 17.96 22.83 22.20
C ARG A 393 18.62 21.95 23.28
N PRO A 394 19.93 21.62 23.19
CA PRO A 394 20.67 21.06 24.33
C PRO A 394 20.76 22.12 25.44
N GLY A 395 20.74 21.65 26.69
CA GLY A 395 20.51 22.47 27.88
C GLY A 395 21.35 23.74 27.98
N ALA A 396 20.67 24.88 28.05
CA ALA A 396 21.15 26.03 28.78
C ALA A 396 20.84 25.77 30.26
N GLN A 397 21.80 25.16 30.98
CA GLN A 397 22.09 25.31 32.43
C GLN A 397 22.89 24.09 32.93
N LEU A 398 24.21 24.15 32.75
CA LEU A 398 25.16 23.70 33.76
C LEU A 398 26.12 24.88 33.98
N SER A 399 25.68 25.81 34.82
CA SER A 399 26.51 26.84 35.44
C SER A 399 25.83 27.23 36.75
N GLY A 400 26.38 26.75 37.85
CA GLY A 400 25.90 26.89 39.21
C GLY A 400 26.60 25.88 40.07
#